data_AF-A0A069DIC5-F1
#
_entry.id   AF-A0A069DIC5-F1
#
_cell.length_a   1.000
_cell.length_b   1.000
_cell.length_c   1.000
_cell.angle_alpha   90.00
_cell.angle_beta   90.00
_cell.angle_gamma   90.00
#
_symmetry.space_group_name_H-M   'P 1'
#
loop_
_entity.id
_entity.type
_entity.pdbx_description
1 polymer ?
#
loop_
_entity_poly.entity_id
_entity_poly.type
_entity_poly.pdbx_seq_one_letter_code
_entity_poly.pdbx_strand_id
1 'polypeptide(L)'
;MSNTGPRTEAGKMVVSQNLNPTAWTQNPAAIQAIDVARRLRSTKHGLYASVPIICKAESCPYRESCPLMQMQMAPFGEKCPIEIAAIEDLFDRYCTDLKIDREDPKNTVDLIMVKELVDIDVSLLRCDNKMAIDADFIIENVVGMTEDGDALVKKELHPVVEYKEKLRNSKNKTLQLLNSTRRDKQGTKVTVELDPASRASQMVKVNDDMDAHMEHEDEAQRRYYEKMRGASEPIDITPIEVEPIE
;
A
#
# COMPACT_ATOMS: atom_id res chain seq x y z
N MET A 1 2.95 -18.43 3.97
CA MET A 1 1.56 -18.93 3.92
C MET A 1 1.36 -19.71 2.63
N SER A 2 0.88 -20.94 2.74
CA SER A 2 0.70 -21.87 1.62
C SER A 2 -0.28 -21.30 0.59
N ASN A 3 0.12 -21.28 -0.69
CA ASN A 3 -0.73 -20.93 -1.82
C ASN A 3 -1.77 -22.05 -2.07
N THR A 4 -2.77 -22.16 -1.19
CA THR A 4 -3.91 -23.08 -1.30
C THR A 4 -5.05 -22.43 -2.09
N GLY A 5 -4.82 -22.19 -3.37
CA GLY A 5 -5.84 -21.77 -4.32
C GLY A 5 -5.66 -22.51 -5.65
N PRO A 6 -6.73 -22.74 -6.43
CA PRO A 6 -6.65 -23.45 -7.69
C PRO A 6 -5.72 -22.72 -8.67
N ARG A 7 -4.68 -23.43 -9.14
CA ARG A 7 -3.61 -22.88 -9.97
C ARG A 7 -3.92 -22.90 -11.47
N THR A 8 -4.88 -23.71 -11.89
CA THR A 8 -5.26 -23.86 -13.30
C THR A 8 -6.36 -22.88 -13.68
N GLU A 9 -6.35 -22.43 -14.94
CA GLU A 9 -7.38 -21.54 -15.50
C GLU A 9 -8.78 -22.15 -15.37
N ALA A 10 -8.89 -23.47 -15.59
CA ALA A 10 -10.09 -24.25 -15.32
C ALA A 10 -10.51 -24.22 -13.84
N GLY A 11 -9.57 -24.31 -12.90
CA GLY A 11 -9.87 -24.22 -11.46
C GLY A 11 -10.32 -22.84 -11.01
N LYS A 12 -9.81 -21.76 -11.64
CA LYS A 12 -10.31 -20.39 -11.44
C LYS A 12 -11.70 -20.21 -12.03
N MET A 13 -12.00 -20.83 -13.18
CA MET A 13 -13.34 -20.83 -13.79
C MET A 13 -14.38 -21.59 -12.95
N VAL A 14 -14.00 -22.69 -12.30
CA VAL A 14 -14.91 -23.42 -11.39
C VAL A 14 -15.23 -22.60 -10.13
N VAL A 15 -14.26 -21.85 -9.59
CA VAL A 15 -14.51 -20.94 -8.46
C VAL A 15 -15.33 -19.72 -8.88
N SER A 16 -15.11 -19.17 -10.08
CA SER A 16 -15.93 -18.06 -10.59
C SER A 16 -17.36 -18.48 -10.97
N GLN A 17 -17.56 -19.75 -11.36
CA GLN A 17 -18.89 -20.35 -11.56
C GLN A 17 -19.77 -20.35 -10.29
N ASN A 18 -19.18 -20.29 -9.10
CA ASN A 18 -19.95 -20.22 -7.84
C ASN A 18 -20.56 -18.83 -7.55
N LEU A 19 -20.25 -17.81 -8.35
CA LEU A 19 -20.86 -16.47 -8.25
C LEU A 19 -21.92 -16.26 -9.35
N ASN A 20 -22.91 -17.15 -9.39
CA ASN A 20 -24.06 -17.02 -10.28
C ASN A 20 -25.04 -15.98 -9.71
N PRO A 21 -25.46 -14.94 -10.47
CA PRO A 21 -26.46 -13.96 -10.01
C PRO A 21 -27.76 -14.60 -9.51
N THR A 22 -28.13 -15.77 -10.02
CA THR A 22 -29.28 -16.57 -9.55
C THR A 22 -29.15 -17.07 -8.11
N ALA A 23 -27.95 -17.09 -7.53
CA ALA A 23 -27.76 -17.39 -6.12
C ALA A 23 -28.32 -16.29 -5.19
N TRP A 24 -28.44 -15.06 -5.70
CA TRP A 24 -28.89 -13.89 -4.93
C TRP A 24 -30.33 -13.50 -5.22
N THR A 25 -30.81 -13.74 -6.44
CA THR A 25 -32.17 -13.36 -6.85
C THR A 25 -32.67 -14.23 -7.99
N GLN A 26 -33.95 -14.59 -7.94
CA GLN A 26 -34.64 -15.33 -9.01
C GLN A 26 -35.37 -14.39 -9.99
N ASN A 27 -35.38 -13.08 -9.73
CA ASN A 27 -36.04 -12.11 -10.61
C ASN A 27 -35.19 -11.90 -11.90
N PRO A 28 -35.73 -12.18 -13.10
CA PRO A 28 -34.98 -12.07 -14.36
C PRO A 28 -34.51 -10.64 -14.66
N ALA A 29 -35.27 -9.61 -14.27
CA ALA A 29 -34.86 -8.21 -14.44
C ALA A 29 -33.67 -7.87 -13.53
N ALA A 30 -33.65 -8.43 -12.30
CA ALA A 30 -32.55 -8.23 -11.38
C ALA A 30 -31.27 -8.95 -11.84
N ILE A 31 -31.39 -10.14 -12.43
CA ILE A 31 -30.26 -10.87 -13.02
C ILE A 31 -29.63 -10.05 -14.17
N GLN A 32 -30.46 -9.53 -15.09
CA GLN A 32 -29.97 -8.67 -16.17
C GLN A 32 -29.31 -7.39 -15.62
N ALA A 33 -29.88 -6.78 -14.58
CA ALA A 33 -29.29 -5.61 -13.94
C ALA A 33 -27.93 -5.92 -13.29
N ILE A 34 -27.77 -7.08 -12.66
CA ILE A 34 -26.49 -7.53 -12.07
C ILE A 34 -25.43 -7.70 -13.17
N ASP A 35 -25.80 -8.26 -14.33
CA ASP A 35 -24.86 -8.43 -15.44
C ASP A 35 -24.41 -7.08 -16.03
N VAL A 36 -25.32 -6.12 -16.17
CA VAL A 36 -24.97 -4.75 -16.57
C VAL A 36 -24.06 -4.09 -15.53
N ALA A 37 -24.40 -4.21 -14.24
CA ALA A 37 -23.59 -3.66 -13.15
C ALA A 37 -22.18 -4.28 -13.10
N ARG A 38 -22.06 -5.58 -13.39
CA ARG A 38 -20.77 -6.29 -13.47
C ARG A 38 -19.90 -5.70 -14.58
N ARG A 39 -20.46 -5.47 -15.77
CA ARG A 39 -19.77 -4.85 -16.90
C ARG A 39 -19.33 -3.42 -16.57
N LEU A 40 -20.19 -2.64 -15.93
CA LEU A 40 -19.86 -1.27 -15.51
C LEU A 40 -18.69 -1.27 -14.50
N ARG A 41 -18.70 -2.18 -13.53
CA ARG A 41 -17.60 -2.33 -12.56
C ARG A 41 -16.30 -2.82 -13.18
N SER A 42 -16.35 -3.63 -14.24
CA SER A 42 -15.15 -4.12 -14.92
C SER A 42 -14.51 -3.08 -15.84
N THR A 43 -15.15 -1.93 -16.07
CA THR A 43 -14.52 -0.84 -16.83
C THR A 43 -13.39 -0.20 -16.02
N LYS A 44 -12.37 0.34 -16.70
CA LYS A 44 -11.24 1.04 -16.07
C LYS A 44 -11.68 2.13 -15.09
N HIS A 45 -12.80 2.78 -15.40
CA HIS A 45 -13.37 3.92 -14.68
C HIS A 45 -14.34 3.51 -13.57
N GLY A 46 -14.70 2.22 -13.47
CA GLY A 46 -15.70 1.71 -12.53
C GLY A 46 -15.33 1.95 -11.07
N LEU A 47 -14.04 2.03 -10.76
CA LEU A 47 -13.53 2.26 -9.40
C LEU A 47 -13.79 3.69 -8.89
N TYR A 48 -13.84 4.68 -9.78
CA TYR A 48 -13.94 6.11 -9.44
C TYR A 48 -15.16 6.80 -10.05
N ALA A 49 -16.05 6.09 -10.73
CA ALA A 49 -17.27 6.64 -11.34
C ALA A 49 -18.18 7.41 -10.36
N SER A 50 -18.09 7.13 -9.06
CA SER A 50 -18.87 7.81 -8.01
C SER A 50 -18.24 9.12 -7.52
N VAL A 51 -16.95 9.35 -7.75
CA VAL A 51 -16.20 10.49 -7.18
C VAL A 51 -16.61 11.83 -7.80
N PRO A 52 -16.74 11.98 -9.13
CA PRO A 52 -17.11 13.26 -9.72
C PRO A 52 -18.54 13.68 -9.34
N ILE A 53 -18.71 14.97 -9.01
CA ILE A 53 -20.03 15.57 -8.81
C ILE A 53 -20.80 15.67 -10.14
N ILE A 54 -22.11 15.85 -10.04
CA ILE A 54 -22.96 16.17 -11.19
C ILE A 54 -22.84 17.67 -11.49
N CYS A 55 -22.62 18.01 -12.76
CA CYS A 55 -22.55 19.37 -13.22
C CYS A 55 -23.92 20.03 -13.17
N LYS A 56 -23.98 21.18 -12.51
CA LYS A 56 -25.19 21.98 -12.33
C LYS A 56 -25.22 23.23 -13.23
N ALA A 57 -24.26 23.35 -14.16
CA ALA A 57 -24.05 24.52 -15.01
C ALA A 57 -24.14 25.84 -14.23
N GLU A 58 -25.12 26.70 -14.54
CA GLU A 58 -25.32 27.99 -13.88
C GLU A 58 -25.64 27.89 -12.38
N SER A 59 -26.23 26.79 -11.94
CA SER A 59 -26.55 26.55 -10.52
C SER A 59 -25.42 25.83 -9.76
N CYS A 60 -24.23 25.72 -10.37
CA CYS A 60 -23.06 25.12 -9.72
C CYS A 60 -22.47 26.10 -8.69
N PRO A 61 -22.16 25.65 -7.46
CA PRO A 61 -21.51 26.50 -6.47
C PRO A 61 -20.11 26.97 -6.90
N TYR A 62 -19.51 26.31 -7.89
CA TYR A 62 -18.20 26.63 -8.46
C TYR A 62 -18.28 27.36 -9.80
N ARG A 63 -19.45 27.89 -10.18
CA ARG A 63 -19.67 28.50 -11.50
C ARG A 63 -18.63 29.58 -11.82
N GLU A 64 -18.33 30.44 -10.86
CA GLU A 64 -17.45 31.61 -11.06
C GLU A 64 -15.99 31.21 -11.30
N SER A 65 -15.54 30.14 -10.65
CA SER A 65 -14.19 29.60 -10.80
C SER A 65 -14.07 28.52 -11.88
N CYS A 66 -15.18 28.07 -12.48
CA CYS A 66 -15.20 26.98 -13.45
C CYS A 66 -14.78 27.45 -14.87
N PRO A 67 -13.65 26.97 -15.43
CA PRO A 67 -13.22 27.36 -16.77
C PRO A 67 -14.19 26.91 -17.87
N LEU A 68 -14.84 25.75 -17.70
CA LEU A 68 -15.80 25.25 -18.68
C LEU A 68 -17.09 26.08 -18.74
N MET A 69 -17.46 26.76 -17.65
CA MET A 69 -18.55 27.74 -17.69
C MET A 69 -18.15 28.98 -18.48
N GLN A 70 -16.93 29.50 -18.27
CA GLN A 70 -16.40 30.65 -19.01
C GLN A 70 -16.31 30.38 -20.51
N MET A 71 -15.99 29.14 -20.89
CA MET A 71 -15.94 28.68 -22.29
C MET A 71 -17.30 28.21 -22.84
N GLN A 72 -18.39 28.28 -22.06
CA GLN A 72 -19.73 27.82 -22.45
C GLN A 72 -19.81 26.33 -22.87
N MET A 73 -18.95 25.49 -22.28
CA MET A 73 -18.86 24.05 -22.56
C MET A 73 -19.28 23.16 -21.37
N ALA A 74 -19.97 23.71 -20.38
CA ALA A 74 -20.36 22.95 -19.18
C ALA A 74 -21.55 22.01 -19.46
N PRO A 75 -21.41 20.68 -19.33
CA PRO A 75 -22.47 19.73 -19.65
C PRO A 75 -23.43 19.56 -18.47
N PHE A 76 -24.60 20.21 -18.51
CA PHE A 76 -25.61 20.08 -17.45
C PHE A 76 -26.08 18.63 -17.27
N GLY A 77 -26.20 18.18 -16.01
CA GLY A 77 -26.72 16.85 -15.67
C GLY A 77 -25.70 15.71 -15.78
N GLU A 78 -24.58 15.94 -16.46
CA GLU A 78 -23.50 14.96 -16.60
C GLU A 78 -22.49 15.05 -15.45
N LYS A 79 -21.62 14.05 -15.35
CA LYS A 79 -20.49 14.08 -14.42
C LYS A 79 -19.53 15.23 -14.76
N CYS A 80 -19.02 15.92 -13.74
CA CYS A 80 -18.17 17.09 -13.89
C CYS A 80 -16.88 16.75 -14.68
N PRO A 81 -16.66 17.32 -15.88
CA PRO A 81 -15.52 16.95 -16.71
C PRO A 81 -14.17 17.39 -16.12
N ILE A 82 -14.15 18.51 -15.39
CA ILE A 82 -12.94 19.00 -14.71
C ILE A 82 -12.47 17.98 -13.66
N GLU A 83 -13.40 17.44 -12.88
CA GLU A 83 -13.07 16.45 -11.86
C GLU A 83 -12.71 15.11 -12.50
N ILE A 84 -13.37 14.70 -13.59
CA ILE A 84 -12.99 13.48 -14.32
C ILE A 84 -11.54 13.59 -14.81
N ALA A 85 -11.18 14.69 -15.47
CA ALA A 85 -9.82 14.90 -15.95
C ALA A 85 -8.80 14.92 -14.80
N ALA A 86 -9.14 15.55 -13.67
CA ALA A 86 -8.29 15.55 -12.48
C ALA A 86 -8.11 14.14 -11.88
N ILE A 87 -9.18 13.34 -11.83
CA ILE A 87 -9.13 11.95 -11.33
C ILE A 87 -8.22 11.09 -12.19
N GLU A 88 -8.37 11.16 -13.51
CA GLU A 88 -7.55 10.38 -14.45
C GLU A 88 -6.06 10.73 -14.30
N ASP A 89 -5.74 12.03 -14.30
CA ASP A 89 -4.38 12.52 -14.14
C ASP A 89 -3.78 12.18 -12.77
N LEU A 90 -4.51 12.39 -11.68
CA LEU A 90 -4.03 12.05 -10.33
C LEU A 90 -3.84 10.54 -10.16
N PHE A 91 -4.76 9.74 -10.67
CA PHE A 91 -4.67 8.28 -10.58
C PHE A 91 -3.48 7.75 -11.39
N ASP A 92 -3.24 8.27 -12.58
CA ASP A 92 -2.04 7.99 -13.38
C ASP A 92 -0.76 8.36 -12.63
N ARG A 93 -0.67 9.59 -12.10
CA ARG A 93 0.48 10.05 -11.33
C ARG A 93 0.76 9.18 -10.11
N TYR A 94 -0.26 8.85 -9.33
CA TYR A 94 -0.08 8.01 -8.14
C TYR A 94 0.33 6.58 -8.49
N CYS A 95 -0.26 5.99 -9.54
CA CYS A 95 0.16 4.66 -9.99
C CYS A 95 1.61 4.67 -10.48
N THR A 96 2.04 5.69 -11.22
CA THR A 96 3.41 5.82 -11.73
C THR A 96 4.41 6.04 -10.60
N ASP A 97 4.15 6.98 -9.69
CA ASP A 97 5.05 7.30 -8.57
C ASP A 97 5.20 6.11 -7.62
N LEU A 98 4.08 5.47 -7.30
CA LEU A 98 4.07 4.29 -6.46
C LEU A 98 4.44 3.02 -7.24
N LYS A 99 4.71 3.04 -8.54
CA LYS A 99 5.03 1.84 -9.34
C LYS A 99 4.02 0.69 -9.12
N ILE A 100 2.74 1.03 -9.09
CA ILE A 100 1.65 0.07 -8.91
C ILE A 100 1.18 -0.37 -10.29
N ASP A 101 1.27 -1.67 -10.56
CA ASP A 101 0.66 -2.25 -11.76
C ASP A 101 -0.86 -2.38 -11.56
N ARG A 102 -1.61 -1.89 -12.53
CA ARG A 102 -3.07 -1.85 -12.56
C ARG A 102 -3.68 -3.20 -12.89
N GLU A 103 -2.93 -4.03 -13.62
CA GLU A 103 -3.43 -5.29 -14.14
C GLU A 103 -3.18 -6.46 -13.18
N ASP A 104 -2.28 -6.29 -12.19
CA ASP A 104 -2.00 -7.31 -11.19
C ASP A 104 -3.07 -7.34 -10.07
N PRO A 105 -3.83 -8.44 -9.90
CA PRO A 105 -4.80 -8.59 -8.83
C PRO A 105 -4.20 -8.46 -7.41
N LYS A 106 -2.90 -8.69 -7.25
CA LYS A 106 -2.21 -8.54 -5.94
C LYS A 106 -2.15 -7.09 -5.46
N ASN A 107 -2.30 -6.13 -6.37
CA ASN A 107 -2.27 -4.70 -6.07
C ASN A 107 -3.65 -4.12 -5.76
N THR A 108 -4.70 -4.95 -5.68
CA THR A 108 -6.08 -4.48 -5.44
C THR A 108 -6.20 -3.57 -4.20
N VAL A 109 -5.54 -3.92 -3.10
CA VAL A 109 -5.55 -3.10 -1.87
C VAL A 109 -4.87 -1.75 -2.10
N ASP A 110 -3.75 -1.73 -2.82
CA ASP A 110 -3.00 -0.51 -3.12
C ASP A 110 -3.82 0.39 -4.06
N LEU A 111 -4.51 -0.20 -5.05
CA LEU A 111 -5.40 0.53 -5.96
C LEU A 111 -6.62 1.15 -5.24
N ILE A 112 -7.17 0.48 -4.23
CA ILE A 112 -8.24 1.04 -3.39
C ILE A 112 -7.72 2.23 -2.59
N MET A 113 -6.53 2.11 -1.97
CA MET A 113 -5.92 3.22 -1.23
C MET A 113 -5.56 4.40 -2.15
N VAL A 114 -5.09 4.14 -3.37
CA VAL A 114 -4.88 5.20 -4.37
C VAL A 114 -6.20 5.87 -4.75
N LYS A 115 -7.29 5.12 -4.92
CA LYS A 115 -8.62 5.70 -5.17
C LYS A 115 -9.07 6.58 -3.99
N GLU A 116 -8.82 6.19 -2.75
CA GLU A 116 -9.10 7.04 -1.58
C GLU A 116 -8.26 8.31 -1.59
N LEU A 117 -6.98 8.26 -1.95
CA LEU A 117 -6.14 9.46 -2.10
C LEU A 117 -6.69 10.42 -3.15
N VAL A 118 -7.09 9.88 -4.32
CA VAL A 118 -7.66 10.70 -5.40
C VAL A 118 -8.97 11.34 -4.96
N ASP A 119 -9.83 10.64 -4.23
CA ASP A 119 -11.09 11.20 -3.69
C ASP A 119 -10.83 12.33 -2.69
N ILE A 120 -9.82 12.17 -1.83
CA ILE A 120 -9.38 13.21 -0.89
C ILE A 120 -8.85 14.43 -1.66
N ASP A 121 -8.06 14.23 -2.72
CA ASP A 121 -7.49 15.34 -3.50
C ASP A 121 -8.53 16.11 -4.30
N VAL A 122 -9.50 15.41 -4.90
CA VAL A 122 -10.65 16.07 -5.55
C VAL A 122 -11.47 16.85 -4.51
N SER A 123 -11.63 16.30 -3.30
CA SER A 123 -12.32 16.99 -2.21
C SER A 123 -11.55 18.23 -1.72
N LEU A 124 -10.21 18.17 -1.69
CA LEU A 124 -9.36 19.33 -1.41
C LEU A 124 -9.50 20.40 -2.50
N LEU A 125 -9.51 20.01 -3.78
CA LEU A 125 -9.76 20.92 -4.90
C LEU A 125 -11.11 21.64 -4.76
N ARG A 126 -12.17 20.93 -4.35
CA ARG A 126 -13.47 21.54 -4.06
C ARG A 126 -13.40 22.56 -2.92
N CYS A 127 -12.67 22.25 -1.86
CA CYS A 127 -12.46 23.19 -0.74
C CYS A 127 -11.71 24.44 -1.21
N ASP A 128 -10.65 24.26 -1.99
CA ASP A 128 -9.84 25.36 -2.52
C ASP A 128 -10.67 26.25 -3.44
N ASN A 129 -11.48 25.67 -4.33
CA ASN A 129 -12.38 26.42 -5.19
C ASN A 129 -13.46 27.19 -4.39
N LYS A 130 -13.97 26.61 -3.30
CA LYS A 130 -14.95 27.29 -2.45
C LYS A 130 -14.32 28.46 -1.70
N MET A 131 -13.14 28.24 -1.12
CA MET A 131 -12.37 29.28 -0.44
C MET A 131 -11.95 30.41 -1.38
N ALA A 132 -11.61 30.10 -2.64
CA ALA A 132 -11.27 31.10 -3.64
C ALA A 132 -12.44 32.02 -3.99
N ILE A 133 -13.69 31.53 -3.91
CA ILE A 133 -14.90 32.32 -4.15
C ILE A 133 -15.22 33.18 -2.93
N ASP A 134 -15.22 32.59 -1.73
CA ASP A 134 -15.66 33.28 -0.51
C ASP A 134 -14.63 34.33 -0.02
N ALA A 135 -13.34 34.16 -0.35
CA ALA A 135 -12.21 35.05 -0.07
C ALA A 135 -11.91 35.40 1.41
N ASP A 136 -12.86 35.18 2.32
CA ASP A 136 -12.74 35.39 3.77
C ASP A 136 -12.66 34.06 4.52
N PHE A 137 -11.86 34.05 5.59
CA PHE A 137 -11.67 32.90 6.48
C PHE A 137 -12.56 32.97 7.72
N ILE A 138 -13.13 34.15 8.03
CA ILE A 138 -13.96 34.37 9.22
C ILE A 138 -15.39 34.57 8.77
N ILE A 139 -16.31 33.79 9.34
CA ILE A 139 -17.75 33.95 9.16
C ILE A 139 -18.36 34.49 10.44
N GLU A 140 -19.23 35.47 10.27
CA GLU A 140 -20.04 36.05 11.33
C GLU A 140 -21.35 35.26 11.46
N ASN A 141 -21.42 34.38 12.48
CA ASN A 141 -22.61 33.59 12.79
C ASN A 141 -23.45 34.30 13.85
N VAL A 142 -24.75 34.47 13.60
CA VAL A 142 -25.69 35.02 14.58
C VAL A 142 -26.06 33.92 15.57
N VAL A 143 -25.63 34.06 16.83
CA VAL A 143 -25.83 33.04 17.88
C VAL A 143 -27.12 33.29 18.68
N GLY A 144 -27.62 34.52 18.68
CA GLY A 144 -28.88 34.87 19.33
C GLY A 144 -29.28 36.33 19.08
N MET A 145 -30.49 36.68 19.51
CA MET A 145 -30.97 38.07 19.58
C MET A 145 -31.10 38.48 21.03
N THR A 146 -30.65 39.69 21.34
CA THR A 146 -30.88 40.35 22.64
C THR A 146 -32.35 40.78 22.73
N GLU A 147 -32.88 41.02 23.94
CA GLU A 147 -34.27 41.49 24.15
C GLU A 147 -34.57 42.81 23.41
N ASP A 148 -33.54 43.62 23.15
CA ASP A 148 -33.60 44.87 22.38
C ASP A 148 -33.57 44.66 20.84
N GLY A 149 -33.52 43.41 20.37
CA GLY A 149 -33.52 43.06 18.94
C GLY A 149 -32.14 43.03 18.27
N ASP A 150 -31.07 43.37 19.01
CA ASP A 150 -29.70 43.34 18.48
C ASP A 150 -29.16 41.90 18.35
N ALA A 151 -28.62 41.59 17.17
CA ALA A 151 -28.03 40.29 16.87
C ALA A 151 -26.65 40.14 17.54
N LEU A 152 -26.51 39.13 18.39
CA LEU A 152 -25.23 38.71 18.95
C LEU A 152 -24.47 37.89 17.92
N VAL A 153 -23.44 38.50 17.34
CA VAL A 153 -22.60 37.90 16.31
C VAL A 153 -21.36 37.28 16.93
N LYS A 154 -21.10 36.01 16.61
CA LYS A 154 -19.85 35.31 16.94
C LYS A 154 -19.02 35.14 15.69
N LYS A 155 -17.76 35.55 15.76
CA LYS A 155 -16.77 35.32 14.70
C LYS A 155 -16.23 33.90 14.83
N GLU A 156 -16.51 33.08 13.84
CA GLU A 156 -16.02 31.70 13.76
C GLU A 156 -15.21 31.48 12.48
N LEU A 157 -14.33 30.48 12.49
CA LEU A 157 -13.61 30.08 11.28
C LEU A 157 -14.59 29.48 10.28
N HIS A 158 -14.32 29.72 8.99
CA HIS A 158 -15.12 29.13 7.93
C HIS A 158 -15.07 27.59 8.03
N PRO A 159 -16.21 26.88 8.03
CA PRO A 159 -16.25 25.41 8.13
C PRO A 159 -15.42 24.65 7.09
N VAL A 160 -15.15 25.27 5.92
CA VAL A 160 -14.34 24.68 4.85
C VAL A 160 -12.88 24.55 5.29
N VAL A 161 -12.37 25.45 6.14
CA VAL A 161 -11.01 25.39 6.67
C VAL A 161 -10.84 24.17 7.57
N GLU A 162 -11.79 23.94 8.49
CA GLU A 162 -11.78 22.77 9.36
C GLU A 162 -11.93 21.47 8.57
N TYR A 163 -12.81 21.47 7.57
CA TYR A 163 -13.00 20.31 6.70
C TYR A 163 -11.73 20.01 5.88
N LYS A 164 -11.07 21.03 5.35
CA LYS A 164 -9.79 20.91 4.64
C LYS A 164 -8.69 20.34 5.54
N GLU A 165 -8.63 20.74 6.81
CA GLU A 165 -7.70 20.16 7.77
C GLU A 165 -7.97 18.67 8.02
N LYS A 166 -9.25 18.29 8.22
CA LYS A 166 -9.66 16.89 8.36
C LYS A 166 -9.25 16.06 7.14
N LEU A 167 -9.46 16.58 5.93
CA LEU A 167 -9.06 15.93 4.68
C LEU A 167 -7.53 15.75 4.59
N ARG A 168 -6.74 16.77 4.95
CA ARG A 168 -5.26 16.67 4.99
C ARG A 168 -4.79 15.61 5.97
N ASN A 169 -5.39 15.54 7.16
CA ASN A 169 -5.07 14.53 8.15
C ASN A 169 -5.39 13.12 7.63
N SER A 170 -6.53 12.95 6.95
CA SER A 170 -6.87 11.69 6.27
C SER A 170 -5.88 11.35 5.16
N LYS A 171 -5.48 12.31 4.32
CA LYS A 171 -4.47 12.10 3.26
C LYS A 171 -3.16 11.56 3.83
N ASN A 172 -2.67 12.20 4.89
CA ASN A 172 -1.43 11.80 5.55
C ASN A 172 -1.54 10.38 6.14
N LYS A 173 -2.68 10.04 6.75
CA LYS A 173 -2.94 8.68 7.25
C LYS A 173 -2.95 7.66 6.12
N THR A 174 -3.64 7.92 5.00
CA THR A 174 -3.69 7.02 3.86
C THR A 174 -2.30 6.81 3.23
N LEU A 175 -1.49 7.87 3.11
CA LEU A 175 -0.09 7.76 2.66
C LEU A 175 0.79 6.93 3.61
N GLN A 176 0.62 7.09 4.92
CA GLN A 176 1.31 6.28 5.92
C GLN A 176 0.90 4.80 5.82
N LEU A 177 -0.39 4.51 5.64
CA LEU A 177 -0.90 3.16 5.46
C LEU A 177 -0.41 2.52 4.14
N LEU A 178 -0.33 3.28 3.05
CA LEU A 178 0.27 2.83 1.80
C LEU A 178 1.74 2.46 1.98
N ASN A 179 2.50 3.26 2.72
CA ASN A 179 3.90 2.91 3.03
C ASN A 179 3.99 1.68 3.93
N SER A 180 3.13 1.55 4.94
CA SER A 180 3.10 0.39 5.84
C SER A 180 2.78 -0.89 5.09
N THR A 181 1.67 -0.92 4.36
CA THR A 181 1.22 -2.10 3.60
C THR A 181 2.25 -2.56 2.57
N ARG A 182 3.02 -1.63 1.98
CA ARG A 182 4.12 -1.95 1.08
C ARG A 182 5.35 -2.47 1.82
N ARG A 183 5.67 -1.91 2.99
CA ARG A 183 6.69 -2.47 3.89
C ARG A 183 6.31 -3.86 4.37
N ASP A 184 5.04 -4.16 4.61
CA ASP A 184 4.58 -5.50 5.01
C ASP A 184 4.69 -6.51 3.85
N LYS A 185 4.34 -6.08 2.63
CA LYS A 185 4.56 -6.86 1.39
C LYS A 185 6.05 -7.13 1.15
N GLN A 186 6.92 -6.16 1.44
CA GLN A 186 8.38 -6.31 1.31
C GLN A 186 9.02 -7.05 2.48
N GLY A 187 8.51 -6.87 3.71
CA GLY A 187 9.03 -7.43 4.96
C GLY A 187 8.81 -8.93 5.11
N THR A 188 7.97 -9.52 4.27
CA THR A 188 7.92 -10.98 4.12
C THR A 188 9.17 -11.54 3.41
N LYS A 189 10.01 -10.70 2.78
CA LYS A 189 11.41 -11.03 2.48
C LYS A 189 12.28 -10.62 3.66
N VAL A 190 12.30 -11.46 4.69
CA VAL A 190 13.43 -11.56 5.64
C VAL A 190 13.78 -10.23 6.32
N THR A 191 12.85 -9.60 7.03
CA THR A 191 13.26 -8.94 8.28
C THR A 191 13.34 -10.04 9.32
N VAL A 192 14.45 -10.75 9.32
CA VAL A 192 14.91 -11.39 10.54
C VAL A 192 15.24 -10.22 11.46
N GLU A 193 14.25 -9.74 12.20
CA GLU A 193 14.49 -9.14 13.50
C GLU A 193 15.12 -10.25 14.34
N LEU A 194 16.42 -10.46 14.14
CA LEU A 194 17.27 -11.11 15.12
C LEU A 194 17.25 -10.14 16.29
N ASP A 195 16.30 -10.34 17.20
CA ASP A 195 16.33 -9.80 18.54
C ASP A 195 17.80 -9.84 19.03
N PRO A 196 18.38 -8.69 19.45
CA PRO A 196 19.76 -8.65 19.92
C PRO A 196 20.08 -9.73 20.95
N ALA A 197 19.11 -10.13 21.77
CA ALA A 197 19.25 -11.23 22.70
C ALA A 197 19.42 -12.59 22.00
N SER A 198 18.63 -12.88 20.96
CA SER A 198 18.73 -14.12 20.18
C SER A 198 20.06 -14.22 19.42
N ARG A 199 20.58 -13.10 18.89
CA ARG A 199 21.92 -13.08 18.25
C ARG A 199 23.03 -13.23 19.28
N ALA A 200 22.91 -12.59 20.44
CA ALA A 200 23.87 -12.77 21.53
C ALA A 200 23.90 -14.23 21.99
N SER A 201 22.74 -14.89 22.15
CA SER A 201 22.68 -16.31 22.51
C SER A 201 23.30 -17.23 21.45
N GLN A 202 23.15 -16.91 20.16
CA GLN A 202 23.84 -17.67 19.11
C GLN A 202 25.36 -17.47 19.14
N MET A 203 25.83 -16.24 19.36
CA MET A 203 27.26 -15.95 19.46
C MET A 203 27.91 -16.63 20.67
N VAL A 204 27.20 -16.69 21.81
CA VAL A 204 27.66 -17.42 23.01
C VAL A 204 27.79 -18.92 22.72
N LYS A 205 26.76 -19.53 22.09
CA LYS A 205 26.82 -20.95 21.71
C LYS A 205 27.98 -21.26 20.75
N VAL A 206 28.22 -20.39 19.77
CA VAL A 206 29.34 -20.56 18.82
C VAL A 206 30.68 -20.46 19.53
N ASN A 207 30.79 -19.60 20.56
CA ASN A 207 32.01 -19.49 21.36
C ASN A 207 32.23 -20.74 22.22
N ASP A 208 31.18 -21.24 22.87
CA ASP A 208 31.22 -22.48 23.65
C ASP A 208 31.61 -23.69 22.79
N ASP A 209 31.07 -23.78 21.57
CA ASP A 209 31.40 -24.85 20.61
C ASP A 209 32.86 -24.74 20.13
N MET A 210 33.38 -23.52 19.94
CA MET A 210 34.80 -23.30 19.60
C MET A 210 35.73 -23.75 20.73
N ASP A 211 35.40 -23.41 21.98
CA ASP A 211 36.21 -23.78 23.14
C ASP A 211 36.25 -25.31 23.29
N ALA A 212 35.12 -26.01 23.11
CA ALA A 212 35.06 -27.46 23.12
C ALA A 212 35.90 -28.12 22.01
N HIS A 213 35.95 -27.52 20.82
CA HIS A 213 36.79 -28.00 19.73
C HIS A 213 38.28 -27.82 20.01
N MET A 214 38.69 -26.69 20.60
CA MET A 214 40.08 -26.45 20.99
C MET A 214 40.55 -27.45 22.05
N GLU A 215 39.72 -27.75 23.05
CA GLU A 215 40.04 -28.76 24.07
C GLU A 215 40.23 -30.15 23.45
N HIS A 216 39.39 -30.52 22.49
CA HIS A 216 39.47 -31.81 21.80
C HIS A 216 40.72 -31.92 20.89
N GLU A 217 41.13 -30.81 20.27
CA GLU A 217 42.37 -30.73 19.50
C GLU A 217 43.61 -30.83 20.39
N ASP A 218 43.61 -30.14 21.53
CA ASP A 218 44.66 -30.21 22.54
C ASP A 218 44.83 -31.63 23.11
N GLU A 219 43.73 -32.31 23.42
CA GLU A 219 43.75 -33.70 23.87
C GLU A 219 44.27 -34.64 22.78
N ALA A 220 43.85 -34.45 21.53
CA ALA A 220 44.33 -35.24 20.41
C ALA A 220 45.83 -35.04 20.19
N GLN A 221 46.32 -33.80 20.31
CA GLN A 221 47.73 -33.45 20.20
C GLN A 221 48.56 -34.07 21.33
N ARG A 222 48.08 -34.01 22.58
CA ARG A 222 48.74 -34.68 23.73
C ARG A 222 48.83 -36.19 23.51
N ARG A 223 47.75 -36.84 23.10
CA ARG A 223 47.74 -38.29 22.79
C ARG A 223 48.69 -38.64 21.65
N TYR A 224 48.83 -37.78 20.65
CA TYR A 224 49.80 -37.96 19.57
C TYR A 224 51.24 -37.89 20.08
N TYR A 225 51.59 -36.87 20.87
CA TYR A 225 52.94 -36.74 21.42
C TYR A 225 53.27 -37.83 22.45
N GLU A 226 52.30 -38.30 23.23
CA GLU A 226 52.47 -39.45 24.14
C GLU A 226 52.79 -40.73 23.36
N LYS A 227 52.10 -41.00 22.24
CA LYS A 227 52.42 -42.13 21.35
C LYS A 227 53.81 -42.01 20.73
N MET A 228 54.21 -40.81 20.31
CA MET A 228 55.55 -40.57 19.75
C MET A 228 56.66 -40.69 20.79
N ARG A 229 56.38 -40.38 22.07
CA ARG A 229 57.33 -40.60 23.18
C ARG A 229 57.54 -42.08 23.50
N GLY A 230 56.56 -42.94 23.21
CA GLY A 230 56.66 -44.38 23.39
C GLY A 230 57.28 -45.14 22.21
N ALA A 231 57.46 -44.51 21.05
CA ALA A 231 57.90 -45.14 19.80
C ALA A 231 59.37 -44.84 19.46
N SER A 232 60.26 -44.79 20.45
CA SER A 232 61.71 -44.72 20.23
C SER A 232 62.30 -46.12 20.06
N GLU A 233 61.91 -46.84 19.02
CA GLU A 233 62.74 -47.90 18.45
C GLU A 233 63.23 -47.41 17.07
N PRO A 234 64.54 -47.39 16.79
CA PRO A 234 65.04 -46.90 15.52
C PRO A 234 64.58 -47.82 14.40
N ILE A 235 63.91 -47.26 13.39
CA ILE A 235 63.64 -47.97 12.14
C ILE A 235 64.94 -47.95 11.34
N ASP A 236 65.62 -49.10 11.25
CA ASP A 236 66.76 -49.30 10.35
C ASP A 236 66.26 -49.27 8.90
N ILE A 237 66.57 -48.20 8.18
CA ILE A 237 66.31 -48.07 6.74
C ILE A 237 67.62 -48.40 6.03
N THR A 238 67.66 -49.52 5.31
CA THR A 238 68.78 -49.87 4.44
C THR A 238 68.73 -49.03 3.14
N PRO A 239 69.85 -48.42 2.70
CA PRO A 239 69.89 -47.64 1.46
C PRO A 239 69.71 -48.54 0.23
N ILE A 240 68.92 -48.08 -0.75
CA ILE A 240 68.75 -48.73 -2.05
C ILE A 240 69.97 -48.41 -2.93
N GLU A 241 70.73 -49.44 -3.33
CA GLU A 241 71.81 -49.31 -4.31
C GLU A 241 71.22 -49.09 -5.70
N VAL A 242 71.63 -48.00 -6.36
CA VAL A 242 71.26 -47.70 -7.76
C VAL A 242 72.44 -48.09 -8.64
N GLU A 243 72.28 -49.13 -9.45
CA GLU A 243 73.26 -49.53 -10.46
C GLU A 243 73.34 -48.48 -11.60
N PRO A 244 74.56 -48.13 -12.07
CA PRO A 244 74.71 -47.19 -13.18
C PRO A 244 74.31 -47.85 -14.50
N ILE A 245 73.53 -47.11 -15.29
CA ILE A 245 73.08 -47.49 -16.63
C ILE A 245 74.26 -47.28 -17.61
N GLU A 246 74.58 -48.32 -18.39
CA GLU A 246 75.59 -48.33 -19.47
C GLU A 246 75.27 -47.38 -20.63
#